data_AF-A0A447THS5-F1
#
_entry.id   AF-A0A447THS5-F1
#
_cell.length_a   1.000
_cell.length_b   1.000
_cell.length_c   1.000
_cell.angle_alpha   90.00
_cell.angle_beta   90.00
_cell.angle_gamma   90.00
#
_symmetry.space_group_name_H-M   'P 1'
#
loop_
_entity.id
_entity.type
_entity.pdbx_description
1 polymer ?
#
loop_
_entity_poly.entity_id
_entity_poly.type
_entity_poly.pdbx_seq_one_letter_code
_entity_poly.pdbx_strand_id
1 'polypeptide(L)'
;MLNVPCPISLREHLLTQLGELALTDRDRAVVSLLIEELDDDGYLPLGLDELAGNLPLELELDSDELAVGLAQLQQFDPAGVGARSLAESLTLQLRRLPGDEPGHALALAIVREHLALLGGRDYARLKKLLRCDDAALRDAQALIARLNPHPATGFGHGDVHYVIPDISVRKLRGRWTAELNRARCPPAGQPAVRTNAGRPPRRRRNVGPSAGGALAGQEHPAAI
;
A
#
# COMPACT_ATOMS: atom_id res chain seq x y z
N MET A 1 30.20 -14.42 2.78
CA MET A 1 28.82 -13.91 2.55
C MET A 1 28.68 -12.66 3.41
N LEU A 2 28.68 -11.48 2.80
CA LEU A 2 28.41 -10.24 3.52
C LEU A 2 26.91 -10.21 3.79
N ASN A 3 26.54 -10.37 5.05
CA ASN A 3 25.20 -10.06 5.54
C ASN A 3 25.08 -8.53 5.50
N VAL A 4 24.69 -7.99 4.34
CA VAL A 4 24.33 -6.58 4.23
C VAL A 4 23.00 -6.46 4.96
N PRO A 5 22.92 -5.75 6.10
CA PRO A 5 21.63 -5.49 6.72
C PRO A 5 20.78 -4.76 5.69
N CYS A 6 19.66 -5.36 5.29
CA CYS A 6 18.64 -4.63 4.55
C CYS A 6 18.23 -3.45 5.43
N PRO A 7 18.22 -2.21 4.90
CA PRO A 7 17.70 -1.08 5.66
C PRO A 7 16.26 -1.39 6.06
N ILE A 8 15.96 -1.25 7.35
CA ILE A 8 14.62 -1.47 7.92
C ILE A 8 13.63 -0.60 7.15
N SER A 9 12.48 -1.17 6.78
CA SER A 9 11.44 -0.40 6.09
C SER A 9 10.74 0.56 7.05
N LEU A 10 10.16 1.64 6.51
CA LEU A 10 9.40 2.60 7.33
C LEU A 10 8.29 1.90 8.12
N ARG A 11 7.56 0.98 7.47
CA ARG A 11 6.49 0.18 8.09
C ARG A 11 7.01 -0.63 9.28
N GLU A 12 8.09 -1.39 9.11
CA GLU A 12 8.70 -2.17 10.21
C GLU A 12 9.18 -1.28 11.36
N HIS A 13 9.70 -0.09 11.06
CA HIS A 13 10.13 0.84 12.09
C HIS A 13 8.95 1.36 12.93
N LEU A 14 7.87 1.77 12.27
CA LEU A 14 6.66 2.25 12.94
C LEU A 14 5.97 1.14 13.75
N LEU A 15 5.92 -0.08 13.23
CA LEU A 15 5.37 -1.24 13.96
C LEU A 15 6.22 -1.57 15.19
N THR A 16 7.54 -1.41 15.11
CA THR A 16 8.43 -1.58 16.27
C THR A 16 8.10 -0.55 17.35
N GLN A 17 7.96 0.73 16.97
CA GLN A 17 7.58 1.81 17.89
C GLN A 17 6.19 1.60 18.50
N LEU A 18 5.24 1.11 17.70
CA LEU A 18 3.90 0.75 18.16
C LEU A 18 3.95 -0.32 19.27
N GLY A 19 4.87 -1.28 19.16
CA GLY A 19 5.10 -2.32 20.16
C GLY A 19 5.71 -1.82 21.47
N GLU A 20 6.40 -0.68 21.46
CA GLU A 20 6.98 -0.05 22.66
C GLU A 20 5.97 0.82 23.42
N LEU A 21 4.89 1.24 22.77
CA LEU A 21 3.84 2.08 23.35
C LEU A 21 2.78 1.25 24.07
N ALA A 22 2.40 1.68 25.27
CA ALA A 22 1.30 1.10 26.02
C ALA A 22 -0.05 1.64 25.52
N LEU A 23 -0.56 1.08 24.42
CA LEU A 23 -1.87 1.39 23.85
C LEU A 23 -2.89 0.28 24.14
N THR A 24 -4.18 0.63 24.07
CA THR A 24 -5.24 -0.38 24.12
C THR A 24 -5.14 -1.30 22.90
N ASP A 25 -5.66 -2.53 23.00
CA ASP A 25 -5.66 -3.46 21.86
C ASP A 25 -6.39 -2.88 20.65
N ARG A 26 -7.44 -2.08 20.88
CA ARG A 26 -8.21 -1.41 19.83
C ARG A 26 -7.42 -0.27 19.18
N ASP A 27 -6.82 0.62 19.97
CA ASP A 27 -5.98 1.71 19.43
C ASP A 27 -4.78 1.16 18.66
N ARG A 28 -4.15 0.09 19.17
CA ARG A 28 -3.04 -0.58 18.49
C ARG A 28 -3.46 -1.14 17.13
N ALA A 29 -4.64 -1.76 17.05
CA ALA A 29 -5.17 -2.26 15.79
C ALA A 29 -5.43 -1.12 14.80
N VAL A 30 -6.00 0.00 15.26
CA VAL A 30 -6.26 1.18 14.43
C VAL A 30 -4.95 1.79 13.91
N VAL A 31 -3.96 2.02 14.78
CA VAL A 31 -2.67 2.59 14.37
C VAL A 31 -1.94 1.65 13.43
N SER A 32 -1.96 0.34 13.70
CA SER A 32 -1.38 -0.67 12.79
C SER A 32 -2.03 -0.62 11.41
N LEU A 33 -3.35 -0.47 11.35
CA LEU A 33 -4.05 -0.33 10.07
C LEU A 33 -3.65 0.94 9.33
N LEU A 34 -3.55 2.07 10.05
CA LEU A 34 -3.10 3.34 9.47
C LEU A 34 -1.67 3.26 8.94
N ILE A 35 -0.78 2.49 9.58
CA ILE A 35 0.61 2.27 9.12
C ILE A 35 0.64 1.52 7.77
N GLU A 36 -0.25 0.54 7.58
CA GLU A 36 -0.33 -0.22 6.32
C GLU A 36 -0.85 0.63 5.16
N GLU A 37 -1.69 1.62 5.45
CA GLU A 37 -2.26 2.54 4.46
C GLU A 37 -1.34 3.70 4.08
N LEU A 38 -0.13 3.76 4.65
CA LEU A 38 0.87 4.75 4.28
C LEU A 38 1.52 4.42 2.92
N ASP A 39 1.72 5.46 2.12
CA ASP A 39 2.53 5.43 0.91
C ASP A 39 4.03 5.21 1.24
N ASP A 40 4.82 4.87 0.24
CA ASP A 40 6.27 4.76 0.28
C ASP A 40 6.96 6.08 0.67
N ASP A 41 6.29 7.22 0.50
CA ASP A 41 6.74 8.53 0.99
C ASP A 41 6.35 8.81 2.47
N GLY A 42 5.53 7.96 3.09
CA GLY A 42 5.04 8.11 4.46
C GLY A 42 3.82 9.04 4.62
N TYR A 43 3.15 9.35 3.51
CA TYR A 43 1.89 10.10 3.48
C TYR A 43 0.68 9.15 3.58
N LEU A 44 -0.43 9.66 4.10
CA LEU A 44 -1.73 8.98 4.06
C LEU A 44 -2.57 9.58 2.91
N PRO A 45 -2.62 8.94 1.74
CA PRO A 45 -3.33 9.48 0.58
C PRO A 45 -4.85 9.41 0.72
N LEU A 46 -5.38 8.43 1.46
CA LEU A 46 -6.81 8.26 1.69
C LEU A 46 -7.33 9.19 2.79
N GLY A 47 -8.52 9.75 2.58
CA GLY A 47 -9.24 10.47 3.64
C GLY A 47 -9.74 9.53 4.74
N LEU A 48 -9.92 10.04 5.96
CA LEU A 48 -10.39 9.22 7.09
C LEU A 48 -11.79 8.63 6.85
N ASP A 49 -12.70 9.39 6.22
CA ASP A 49 -14.03 8.91 5.84
C ASP A 49 -13.98 7.80 4.79
N GLU A 50 -13.09 7.94 3.80
CA GLU A 50 -12.90 6.92 2.76
C GLU A 50 -12.28 5.66 3.35
N LEU A 51 -11.32 5.83 4.26
CA LEU A 51 -10.70 4.73 4.99
C LEU A 51 -11.76 3.98 5.82
N ALA A 52 -12.57 4.69 6.60
CA ALA A 52 -13.67 4.09 7.37
C ALA A 52 -14.65 3.31 6.48
N GLY A 53 -14.97 3.84 5.29
CA GLY A 53 -15.86 3.18 4.33
C GLY A 53 -15.26 1.94 3.65
N ASN A 54 -13.93 1.84 3.57
CA ASN A 54 -13.24 0.68 3.02
C ASN A 54 -13.10 -0.46 4.03
N LEU A 55 -13.27 -0.18 5.33
CA LEU A 55 -13.16 -1.18 6.37
C LEU A 55 -14.43 -2.02 6.49
N PRO A 56 -14.31 -3.32 6.85
CA PRO A 56 -15.46 -4.15 7.14
C PRO A 56 -16.33 -3.50 8.22
N LEU A 57 -17.66 -3.47 8.02
CA LEU A 57 -18.62 -2.93 8.98
C LEU A 57 -18.52 -3.58 10.38
N GLU A 58 -18.01 -4.81 10.43
CA GLU A 58 -17.79 -5.59 11.65
C GLU A 58 -16.73 -4.99 12.58
N LEU A 59 -15.83 -4.14 12.08
CA LEU A 59 -14.86 -3.43 12.91
C LEU A 59 -15.50 -2.27 13.69
N GLU A 60 -16.68 -1.79 13.27
CA GLU A 60 -17.39 -0.65 13.87
C GLU A 60 -16.44 0.53 14.13
N LEU A 61 -15.60 0.87 13.15
CA LEU A 61 -14.63 1.98 13.27
C LEU A 61 -15.23 3.25 12.66
N ASP A 62 -15.40 4.26 13.50
CA ASP A 62 -15.81 5.59 13.06
C ASP A 62 -14.61 6.46 12.66
N SER A 63 -14.88 7.49 11.86
CA SER A 63 -13.88 8.49 11.45
C SER A 63 -13.19 9.17 12.63
N ASP A 64 -13.89 9.33 13.75
CA ASP A 64 -13.36 9.91 14.98
C ASP A 64 -12.31 9.01 15.65
N GLU A 65 -12.53 7.69 15.68
CA GLU A 65 -11.54 6.74 16.20
C GLU A 65 -10.29 6.71 15.31
N LEU A 66 -10.48 6.73 13.98
CA LEU A 66 -9.37 6.84 13.04
C LEU A 66 -8.59 8.15 13.21
N ALA A 67 -9.27 9.26 13.49
CA ALA A 67 -8.62 10.54 13.76
C ALA A 67 -7.75 10.50 15.02
N VAL A 68 -8.23 9.82 16.07
CA VAL A 68 -7.47 9.60 17.32
C VAL A 68 -6.26 8.71 17.06
N GLY A 69 -6.41 7.62 16.31
CA GLY A 69 -5.29 6.77 15.90
C GLY A 69 -4.28 7.51 15.04
N LEU A 70 -4.74 8.35 14.10
CA LEU A 70 -3.88 9.16 13.25
C LEU A 70 -3.07 10.16 14.07
N ALA A 71 -3.70 10.82 15.05
CA ALA A 71 -3.02 11.74 15.94
C ALA A 71 -1.93 11.06 16.80
N GLN A 72 -2.11 9.78 17.13
CA GLN A 72 -1.08 8.96 17.79
C GLN A 72 0.05 8.61 16.81
N LEU A 73 -0.29 8.15 15.61
CA LEU A 73 0.69 7.83 14.56
C LEU A 73 1.56 9.05 14.20
N GLN A 74 0.99 10.24 14.12
CA GLN A 74 1.71 11.49 13.81
C GLN A 74 2.73 11.90 14.91
N GLN A 75 2.72 11.26 16.08
CA GLN A 75 3.72 11.47 17.14
C GLN A 75 4.95 10.55 16.98
N PHE A 76 4.89 9.57 16.07
CA PHE A 76 5.97 8.62 15.87
C PHE A 76 7.18 9.29 15.21
N ASP A 77 8.29 8.55 15.13
CA ASP A 77 9.48 8.98 14.38
C ASP A 77 9.57 8.14 13.11
N PRO A 78 9.76 8.73 11.92
CA PRO A 78 10.13 10.13 11.64
C PRO A 78 8.98 11.14 11.76
N ALA A 79 9.31 12.35 12.23
CA ALA A 79 8.35 13.44 12.34
C ALA A 79 7.73 13.80 10.97
N GLY A 80 6.40 13.93 10.94
CA GLY A 80 5.65 14.24 9.72
C GLY A 80 5.14 13.03 8.94
N VAL A 81 5.32 11.81 9.47
CA VAL A 81 4.66 10.59 8.98
C VAL A 81 3.14 10.64 9.24
N GLY A 82 2.35 10.06 8.34
CA GLY A 82 0.88 10.07 8.44
C GLY A 82 0.28 11.46 8.16
N ALA A 83 1.02 12.34 7.50
CA ALA A 83 0.46 13.58 6.97
C ALA A 83 -0.37 13.28 5.71
N ARG A 84 -1.40 14.09 5.44
CA ARG A 84 -2.20 14.01 4.20
C ARG A 84 -1.70 14.98 3.13
N SER A 85 -0.82 15.90 3.51
CA SER A 85 -0.24 16.90 2.61
C SER A 85 1.15 17.30 3.06
N LEU A 86 1.95 17.82 2.12
CA LEU A 86 3.28 18.38 2.42
C LEU A 86 3.21 19.48 3.49
N ALA A 87 2.21 20.35 3.43
CA ALA A 87 2.00 21.40 4.42
C ALA A 87 1.76 20.83 5.82
N GLU A 88 0.98 19.76 5.93
CA GLU A 88 0.73 19.05 7.20
C GLU A 88 2.00 18.38 7.71
N SER A 89 2.77 17.69 6.85
CA SER A 89 4.03 17.04 7.23
C SER A 89 5.04 18.03 7.79
N LEU A 90 5.27 19.14 7.07
CA LEU A 90 6.19 20.20 7.52
C LEU A 90 5.68 20.90 8.79
N THR A 91 4.37 21.04 8.96
CA THR A 91 3.78 21.60 10.19
C THR A 91 4.03 20.68 11.39
N LEU A 92 3.86 19.36 11.22
CA LEU A 92 4.13 18.37 12.27
C LEU A 92 5.60 18.38 12.66
N GLN A 93 6.51 18.47 11.68
CA GLN A 93 7.95 18.57 11.93
C GLN A 93 8.32 19.85 12.68
N LEU A 94 7.77 21.00 12.26
CA LEU A 94 7.99 22.28 12.95
C LEU A 94 7.48 22.23 14.40
N ARG A 95 6.30 21.66 14.64
CA ARG A 95 5.75 21.52 16.01
C ARG A 95 6.62 20.68 16.94
N ARG A 96 7.43 19.76 16.40
CA ARG A 96 8.37 18.94 17.17
C ARG A 96 9.66 19.68 17.50
N LEU A 97 9.98 20.77 16.78
CA LEU A 97 11.11 21.64 17.09
C LEU A 97 10.80 22.54 18.30
N PRO A 98 11.82 22.97 19.06
CA PRO A 98 11.63 23.92 20.14
C PRO A 98 11.05 25.25 19.61
N GLY A 99 10.04 25.76 20.31
CA GLY A 99 9.32 26.99 19.94
C GLY A 99 10.12 28.29 20.07
N ASP A 100 11.32 28.23 20.66
CA ASP A 100 12.20 29.38 20.90
C ASP A 100 13.15 29.68 19.72
N GLU A 101 13.12 28.84 18.67
CA GLU A 101 13.92 29.07 17.47
C GLU A 101 13.47 30.36 16.73
N PRO A 102 14.41 31.22 16.32
CA PRO A 102 14.09 32.45 15.61
C PRO A 102 13.35 32.14 14.32
N GLY A 103 12.20 32.80 14.11
CA GLY A 103 11.38 32.59 12.92
C GLY A 103 10.47 31.36 12.95
N HIS A 104 10.38 30.60 14.05
CA HIS A 104 9.48 29.43 14.16
C HIS A 104 8.02 29.81 13.86
N ALA A 105 7.49 30.85 14.52
CA ALA A 105 6.11 31.30 14.32
C ALA A 105 5.83 31.71 12.86
N LEU A 106 6.80 32.35 12.20
CA LEU A 106 6.71 32.72 10.79
C LEU A 106 6.80 31.49 9.89
N ALA A 107 7.67 30.53 10.18
CA ALA A 107 7.80 29.28 9.43
C ALA A 107 6.47 28.49 9.45
N LEU A 108 5.83 28.38 10.61
CA LEU A 108 4.50 27.76 10.74
C LEU A 108 3.44 28.47 9.90
N ALA A 109 3.41 29.81 9.92
CA ALA A 109 2.46 30.58 9.12
C ALA A 109 2.70 30.39 7.61
N ILE A 110 3.96 30.39 7.18
CA ILE A 110 4.35 30.17 5.79
C ILE A 110 3.92 28.78 5.32
N VAL A 111 4.22 27.75 6.09
CA VAL A 111 3.92 26.36 5.73
C VAL A 111 2.42 26.10 5.65
N ARG A 112 1.62 26.66 6.57
CA ARG A 112 0.17 26.42 6.63
C ARG A 112 -0.61 27.09 5.51
N GLU A 113 -0.27 28.32 5.16
CA GLU A 113 -1.14 29.15 4.28
C GLU A 113 -0.44 29.67 3.03
N HIS A 114 0.91 29.68 3.00
CA HIS A 114 1.67 30.40 1.99
C HIS A 114 2.80 29.56 1.36
N LEU A 115 2.71 28.23 1.43
CA LEU A 115 3.71 27.32 0.87
C LEU A 115 3.91 27.54 -0.64
N ALA A 116 2.83 27.83 -1.37
CA ALA A 116 2.89 28.13 -2.81
C ALA A 116 3.69 29.40 -3.12
N LEU A 117 3.58 30.43 -2.27
CA LEU A 117 4.36 31.68 -2.41
C LEU A 117 5.85 31.45 -2.11
N LEU A 118 6.15 30.55 -1.16
CA LEU A 118 7.52 30.15 -0.87
C LEU A 118 8.14 29.40 -2.06
N GLY A 119 7.40 28.46 -2.66
CA GLY A 119 7.83 27.73 -3.86
C GLY A 119 8.06 28.65 -5.07
N GLY A 120 7.22 29.67 -5.21
CA GLY A 120 7.35 30.72 -6.24
C GLY A 120 8.45 31.75 -5.99
N ARG A 121 9.14 31.70 -4.84
CA ARG A 121 10.15 32.69 -4.40
C ARG A 121 9.60 34.13 -4.30
N ASP A 122 8.30 34.28 -4.05
CA ASP A 122 7.62 35.58 -3.96
C ASP A 122 7.76 36.22 -2.57
N TYR A 123 9.00 36.47 -2.16
CA TYR A 123 9.32 37.00 -0.83
C TYR A 123 8.72 38.39 -0.56
N ALA A 124 8.59 39.22 -1.59
CA ALA A 124 7.98 40.55 -1.45
C ALA A 124 6.50 40.47 -1.02
N ARG A 125 5.77 39.47 -1.52
CA ARG A 125 4.37 39.25 -1.17
C ARG A 125 4.23 38.62 0.22
N LEU A 126 5.09 37.66 0.54
CA LEU A 126 5.18 37.06 1.88
C LEU A 126 5.43 38.11 2.97
N LYS A 127 6.41 39.00 2.77
CA LYS A 127 6.70 40.09 3.73
C LYS A 127 5.51 41.00 3.97
N LYS A 128 4.76 41.34 2.91
CA LYS A 128 3.55 42.18 3.03
C LYS A 128 2.42 41.47 3.78
N LEU A 129 2.22 40.19 3.53
CA LEU A 129 1.17 39.39 4.18
C LEU A 129 1.47 39.14 5.66
N LEU A 130 2.68 38.68 5.95
CA LEU A 130 3.12 38.27 7.29
C LEU A 130 3.66 39.44 8.13
N ARG A 131 3.79 40.63 7.53
CA ARG A 131 4.32 41.86 8.16
C ARG A 131 5.63 41.60 8.92
N CYS A 132 6.57 40.90 8.27
CA CYS A 132 7.84 40.50 8.86
C CYS A 132 9.05 41.18 8.21
N ASP A 133 10.13 41.29 8.99
CA ASP A 133 11.41 41.82 8.53
C ASP A 133 12.19 40.80 7.69
N ASP A 134 13.11 41.30 6.86
CA ASP A 134 13.99 40.48 6.01
C ASP A 134 14.90 39.51 6.80
N ALA A 135 15.22 39.83 8.06
CA ALA A 135 15.97 38.94 8.95
C ALA A 135 15.09 37.76 9.40
N ALA A 136 13.92 38.06 9.95
CA ALA A 136 12.98 37.04 10.45
C ALA A 136 12.48 36.11 9.32
N LEU A 137 12.31 36.63 8.10
CA LEU A 137 11.98 35.81 6.94
C LEU A 137 13.13 34.87 6.55
N ARG A 138 14.39 35.31 6.64
CA ARG A 138 15.55 34.46 6.39
C ARG A 138 15.68 33.36 7.43
N ASP A 139 15.44 33.67 8.70
CA ASP A 139 15.46 32.66 9.77
C ASP A 139 14.37 31.60 9.55
N ALA A 140 13.15 32.03 9.21
CA ALA A 140 12.06 31.12 8.86
C ALA A 140 12.39 30.24 7.64
N GLN A 141 13.04 30.80 6.61
CA GLN A 141 13.48 30.02 5.44
C GLN A 141 14.56 29.01 5.81
N ALA A 142 15.53 29.40 6.63
CA ALA A 142 16.58 28.51 7.10
C ALA A 142 16.00 27.34 7.91
N LEU A 143 14.98 27.59 8.73
CA LEU A 143 14.25 26.53 9.43
C LEU A 143 13.54 25.58 8.46
N ILE A 144 12.74 26.11 7.53
CA ILE A 144 11.99 25.28 6.57
C ILE A 144 12.95 24.46 5.70
N ALA A 145 14.09 25.03 5.28
CA ALA A 145 15.08 24.34 4.46
C ALA A 145 15.79 23.18 5.17
N ARG A 146 15.76 23.13 6.52
CA ARG A 146 16.30 22.01 7.31
C ARG A 146 15.33 20.85 7.46
N LEU A 147 14.04 21.06 7.16
CA LEU A 147 13.00 20.04 7.28
C LEU A 147 13.08 19.03 6.14
N ASN A 148 12.52 17.84 6.36
CA ASN A 148 12.49 16.80 5.35
C ASN A 148 11.09 16.71 4.70
N PRO A 149 10.92 17.08 3.43
CA PRO A 149 9.62 16.99 2.76
C PRO A 149 9.12 15.55 2.57
N HIS A 150 9.98 14.53 2.67
CA HIS A 150 9.62 13.13 2.50
C HIS A 150 10.12 12.31 3.70
N PRO A 151 9.28 12.09 4.73
CA PRO A 151 9.71 11.46 5.99
C PRO A 151 10.28 10.06 5.78
N ALA A 152 9.87 9.34 4.73
CA ALA A 152 10.34 7.99 4.42
C ALA A 152 11.75 7.91 3.78
N THR A 153 12.37 9.02 3.36
CA THR A 153 13.62 9.03 2.57
C THR A 153 14.82 8.32 3.24
N GLY A 154 14.80 8.19 4.58
CA GLY A 154 15.84 7.50 5.35
C GLY A 154 15.66 5.98 5.49
N PHE A 155 14.54 5.44 5.02
CA PHE A 155 14.18 4.03 5.19
C PHE A 155 14.40 3.22 3.92
N GLY A 156 14.57 1.91 4.09
CA GLY A 156 14.62 1.00 2.96
C GLY A 156 13.27 0.99 2.25
N HIS A 157 13.25 1.23 0.95
CA HIS A 157 12.13 0.80 0.13
C HIS A 157 12.14 -0.73 0.17
N GLY A 158 11.13 -1.32 0.81
CA GLY A 158 10.96 -2.77 0.87
C GLY A 158 11.14 -3.35 -0.52
N ASP A 159 11.85 -4.47 -0.60
CA ASP A 159 12.37 -5.07 -1.83
C ASP A 159 11.28 -5.07 -2.92
N VAL A 160 11.41 -4.20 -3.93
CA VAL A 160 10.45 -4.12 -5.04
C VAL A 160 10.65 -5.36 -5.87
N HIS A 161 10.01 -6.45 -5.48
CA HIS A 161 10.00 -7.68 -6.23
C HIS A 161 9.22 -7.44 -7.53
N TYR A 162 9.95 -7.09 -8.60
CA TYR A 162 9.41 -7.17 -9.94
C TYR A 162 8.98 -8.62 -10.19
N VAL A 163 7.66 -8.85 -10.19
CA VAL A 163 7.09 -10.10 -10.66
C VAL A 163 7.32 -10.14 -12.17
N ILE A 164 8.45 -10.70 -12.57
CA ILE A 164 8.71 -11.05 -13.96
C ILE A 164 7.75 -12.19 -14.31
N PRO A 165 6.77 -11.98 -15.20
CA PRO A 165 5.82 -13.04 -15.55
C PRO A 165 6.56 -14.17 -16.27
N ASP A 166 6.18 -15.41 -15.98
CA ASP A 166 6.72 -16.59 -16.64
C ASP A 166 6.43 -16.60 -18.14
N ILE A 167 5.32 -15.97 -18.56
CA ILE A 167 4.86 -15.90 -19.95
C ILE A 167 4.52 -14.44 -20.28
N SER A 168 5.13 -13.92 -21.34
CA SER A 168 4.75 -12.63 -21.92
C SER A 168 3.99 -12.86 -23.22
N VAL A 169 2.78 -12.30 -23.35
CA VAL A 169 1.98 -12.43 -24.58
C VAL A 169 2.04 -11.12 -25.35
N ARG A 170 2.53 -11.16 -26.58
CA ARG A 170 2.63 -10.00 -27.48
C ARG A 170 1.77 -10.22 -28.71
N LYS A 171 1.02 -9.20 -29.12
CA LYS A 171 0.23 -9.24 -30.36
C LYS A 171 1.05 -8.61 -31.48
N LEU A 172 1.58 -9.44 -32.39
CA LEU A 172 2.32 -8.97 -33.56
C LEU A 172 1.50 -9.23 -34.82
N ARG A 173 1.21 -8.18 -35.59
CA ARG A 173 0.51 -8.26 -36.89
C ARG A 173 -0.78 -9.08 -36.86
N GLY A 174 -1.59 -8.90 -35.81
CA GLY A 174 -2.88 -9.57 -35.66
C GLY A 174 -2.81 -11.03 -35.16
N ARG A 175 -1.62 -11.58 -34.90
CA ARG A 175 -1.43 -12.89 -34.27
C ARG A 175 -0.92 -12.71 -32.83
N TRP A 176 -1.44 -13.54 -31.94
CA TRP A 176 -0.99 -13.60 -30.55
C TRP A 176 0.20 -14.55 -30.45
N THR A 177 1.31 -14.06 -29.92
CA THR A 177 2.54 -14.83 -29.72
C THR A 177 2.87 -14.82 -28.23
N ALA A 178 2.92 -15.99 -27.61
CA ALA A 178 3.31 -16.15 -26.20
C ALA A 178 4.79 -16.57 -26.13
N GLU A 179 5.60 -15.81 -25.41
CA GLU A 179 7.01 -16.07 -25.18
C GLU A 179 7.24 -16.38 -23.70
N LEU A 180 7.79 -17.56 -23.43
CA LEU A 180 8.18 -18.02 -22.09
C LEU A 180 9.52 -17.39 -21.70
N ASN A 181 9.60 -16.86 -20.49
CA ASN A 181 10.83 -16.25 -19.99
C ASN A 181 11.85 -17.34 -19.60
N ARG A 182 12.86 -17.54 -20.45
CA ARG A 182 13.87 -18.62 -20.28
C ARG A 182 14.75 -18.47 -19.04
N ALA A 183 14.79 -17.29 -18.41
CA ALA A 183 15.55 -17.06 -17.17
C ALA A 183 14.96 -17.79 -15.95
N ARG A 184 13.69 -18.22 -16.01
CA ARG A 184 13.03 -19.05 -14.97
C ARG A 184 12.95 -20.53 -15.33
N CYS A 185 13.51 -20.93 -16.48
CA CYS A 185 13.55 -22.33 -16.88
C CYS A 185 14.84 -22.96 -16.35
N PRO A 186 14.78 -23.98 -15.46
CA PRO A 186 15.97 -24.75 -15.10
C PRO A 186 16.61 -25.33 -16.37
N PRO A 187 17.95 -25.46 -16.44
CA PRO A 187 18.60 -26.07 -17.59
C PRO A 187 18.05 -27.50 -17.76
N ALA A 188 17.46 -27.75 -18.93
CA ALA A 188 16.76 -28.98 -19.25
C ALA A 188 17.75 -30.16 -19.32
N GLY A 189 17.98 -30.82 -18.18
CA GLY A 189 18.33 -32.24 -18.10
C GLY A 189 17.02 -33.05 -18.03
N GLN A 190 16.67 -33.70 -19.13
CA GLN A 190 15.44 -34.49 -19.37
C GLN A 190 15.12 -35.57 -18.29
N PRO A 191 13.85 -36.02 -18.15
CA PRO A 191 13.26 -36.96 -19.10
C PRO A 191 11.92 -36.51 -19.69
N ALA A 192 11.72 -36.90 -20.95
CA ALA A 192 10.52 -36.63 -21.75
C ALA A 192 9.26 -37.25 -21.13
N VAL A 193 8.31 -36.41 -20.71
CA VAL A 193 6.92 -36.83 -20.50
C VAL A 193 6.27 -37.00 -21.89
N ARG A 194 6.11 -38.25 -22.30
CA ARG A 194 5.39 -38.62 -23.51
C ARG A 194 3.89 -38.56 -23.23
N THR A 195 3.24 -37.43 -23.50
CA THR A 195 1.78 -37.36 -23.49
C THR A 195 1.23 -38.12 -24.70
N ASN A 196 0.52 -39.21 -24.43
CA ASN A 196 -0.22 -39.97 -25.42
C ASN A 196 -1.34 -39.09 -25.99
N ALA A 197 -1.28 -38.79 -27.29
CA ALA A 197 -2.31 -38.05 -28.00
C ALA A 197 -3.61 -38.87 -28.06
N GLY A 198 -4.47 -38.68 -27.07
CA GLY A 198 -5.82 -39.21 -27.02
C GLY A 198 -6.73 -38.51 -28.04
N ARG A 199 -7.04 -39.25 -29.11
CA ARG A 199 -8.13 -39.11 -30.09
C ARG A 199 -9.32 -38.21 -29.64
N PRO A 200 -9.85 -37.33 -30.50
CA PRO A 200 -11.00 -36.49 -30.15
C PRO A 200 -12.31 -37.30 -30.02
N PRO A 201 -13.24 -36.90 -29.14
CA PRO A 201 -14.47 -37.65 -28.91
C PRO A 201 -15.44 -37.53 -30.10
N ARG A 202 -15.95 -38.68 -30.55
CA ARG A 202 -17.04 -38.76 -31.54
C ARG A 202 -18.37 -38.39 -30.88
N ARG A 203 -19.08 -37.41 -31.48
CA ARG A 203 -20.49 -37.10 -31.18
C ARG A 203 -21.35 -38.36 -31.28
N ARG A 204 -21.94 -38.80 -30.16
CA ARG A 204 -23.04 -39.78 -30.17
C ARG A 204 -24.32 -39.07 -30.63
N ARG A 205 -24.92 -39.59 -31.72
CA ARG A 205 -26.28 -39.28 -32.14
C ARG A 205 -27.19 -40.33 -31.46
N ASN A 206 -28.21 -39.85 -30.75
CA ASN A 206 -29.28 -40.64 -30.17
C ASN A 206 -30.10 -41.32 -31.27
N VAL A 207 -30.33 -42.64 -31.15
CA VAL A 207 -31.47 -43.34 -31.75
C VAL A 207 -31.96 -44.40 -30.75
N GLY A 208 -33.20 -44.21 -30.30
CA GLY A 208 -34.25 -45.15 -29.84
C GLY A 208 -33.92 -46.45 -29.08
N PRO A 209 -34.65 -46.77 -28.00
CA PRO A 209 -34.63 -48.10 -27.39
C PRO A 209 -35.52 -49.06 -28.19
N SER A 210 -35.00 -50.24 -28.53
CA SER A 210 -35.78 -51.37 -29.03
C SER A 210 -35.57 -52.57 -28.12
N ALA A 211 -36.64 -52.88 -27.40
CA ALA A 211 -37.15 -54.18 -26.94
C ALA A 211 -36.18 -55.34 -26.61
N GLY A 212 -36.44 -55.98 -25.46
CA GLY A 212 -36.31 -57.44 -25.34
C GLY A 212 -35.59 -57.94 -24.10
N GLY A 213 -36.20 -57.79 -22.92
CA GLY A 213 -35.83 -58.55 -21.73
C GLY A 213 -37.09 -59.12 -21.08
N ALA A 214 -37.28 -60.43 -21.14
CA ALA A 214 -38.28 -61.14 -20.33
C ALA A 214 -37.85 -62.60 -20.11
N LEU A 215 -37.23 -62.85 -18.96
CA LEU A 215 -37.22 -64.16 -18.31
C LEU A 215 -37.43 -63.91 -16.82
N ALA A 216 -38.70 -64.00 -16.39
CA ALA A 216 -39.08 -64.09 -15.00
C ALA A 216 -39.51 -65.55 -14.77
N GLY A 217 -38.68 -66.30 -14.03
CA GLY A 217 -39.09 -67.55 -13.40
C GLY A 217 -39.47 -67.24 -11.95
N GLN A 218 -40.73 -67.42 -11.61
CA GLN A 218 -41.14 -67.72 -10.23
C GLN A 218 -42.17 -68.84 -10.25
N GLU A 219 -41.94 -69.76 -9.33
CA GLU A 219 -42.61 -71.03 -9.16
C GLU A 219 -43.81 -70.94 -8.21
N HIS A 220 -44.82 -71.79 -8.49
CA HIS A 220 -45.76 -72.46 -7.56
C HIS A 220 -46.90 -71.65 -6.86
N PRO A 221 -47.97 -72.32 -6.37
CA PRO A 221 -48.77 -73.44 -6.93
C PRO A 221 -50.30 -73.29 -6.66
N ALA A 222 -51.04 -74.40 -6.84
CA ALA A 222 -52.43 -74.74 -6.43
C ALA A 222 -53.48 -74.64 -7.55
N ALA A 223 -53.95 -75.75 -8.14
CA ALA A 223 -54.82 -76.81 -7.58
C ALA A 223 -56.30 -76.38 -7.46
N ILE A 224 -57.11 -76.78 -8.46
CA ILE A 224 -58.29 -77.67 -8.43
C ILE A 224 -59.06 -77.45 -9.73
#